data_AF-A0A0C9U0I6-F1
#
_entry.id   AF-A0A0C9U0I6-F1
#
_cell.length_a   1.000
_cell.length_b   1.000
_cell.length_c   1.000
_cell.angle_alpha   90.00
_cell.angle_beta   90.00
_cell.angle_gamma   90.00
#
_symmetry.space_group_name_H-M   'P 1'
#
loop_
_entity.id
_entity.type
_entity.pdbx_description
1 polymer ?
#
loop_
_entity_poly.entity_id
_entity_poly.type
_entity_poly.pdbx_seq_one_letter_code
_entity_poly.pdbx_strand_id
1 'polypeptide(L)'
;MSHTYEFIPKNLKCSDPTKFISRQAFSQRWDHNSLPVLVFSLPVTKSSPTGEDVYCSLQSGPADPSRALAEHFRIKNTLPHIPIFSWRHSNGLRHSRAQHSPIA
;
A
#
# COMPACT_ATOMS: atom_id res chain seq x y z
N MET A 1 15.97 4.09 13.15
CA MET A 1 15.95 4.74 11.82
C MET A 1 14.73 4.22 11.09
N SER A 2 13.68 5.03 10.89
CA SER A 2 12.50 4.61 10.12
C SER A 2 12.77 4.90 8.63
N HIS A 3 12.74 3.86 7.81
CA HIS A 3 12.78 4.03 6.37
C HIS A 3 11.34 4.24 5.90
N THR A 4 11.02 5.46 5.47
CA THR A 4 9.73 5.74 4.83
C THR A 4 9.86 5.35 3.37
N TYR A 5 9.25 4.24 2.98
CA TYR A 5 9.19 3.81 1.58
C TYR A 5 7.85 4.21 0.98
N GLU A 6 7.88 4.98 -0.11
CA GLU A 6 6.68 5.32 -0.88
C GLU A 6 6.56 4.33 -2.05
N PHE A 7 5.53 3.47 -2.02
CA PHE A 7 5.30 2.45 -3.04
C PHE A 7 4.50 3.00 -4.23
N ILE A 8 5.09 3.96 -4.93
CA ILE A 8 4.49 4.56 -6.12
C ILE A 8 5.23 4.08 -7.37
N PRO A 9 4.59 3.29 -8.26
CA PRO A 9 5.24 2.88 -9.51
C PRO A 9 5.52 4.12 -10.38
N LYS A 10 6.58 4.13 -11.18
CA LYS A 10 6.85 5.28 -12.07
C LYS A 10 5.80 5.48 -13.17
N ASN A 11 5.04 4.43 -13.49
CA ASN A 11 4.06 4.44 -14.57
C ASN A 11 2.85 3.57 -14.21
N LEU A 12 1.66 4.17 -14.17
CA LEU A 12 0.39 3.47 -13.92
C LEU A 12 -0.22 2.82 -15.16
N LYS A 13 0.36 3.03 -16.35
CA LYS A 13 -0.04 2.30 -17.57
C LYS A 13 0.46 0.86 -17.56
N CYS A 14 1.33 0.51 -16.60
CA CYS A 14 1.79 -0.85 -16.45
C CYS A 14 0.67 -1.71 -15.85
N SER A 15 0.13 -2.63 -16.63
CA SER A 15 -0.88 -3.59 -16.20
C SER A 15 -0.30 -4.82 -15.50
N ASP A 16 1.01 -4.84 -15.28
CA ASP A 16 1.73 -5.95 -14.66
C ASP A 16 1.59 -5.88 -13.12
N PRO A 17 0.79 -6.77 -12.51
CA PRO A 17 0.51 -6.74 -11.07
C PRO A 17 1.76 -7.04 -10.22
N THR A 18 2.83 -7.55 -10.82
CA THR A 18 4.09 -7.83 -10.12
C THR A 18 4.94 -6.58 -9.86
N LYS A 19 4.51 -5.41 -10.36
CA LYS A 19 5.26 -4.14 -10.30
C LYS A 19 4.64 -3.09 -9.39
N PHE A 20 3.47 -3.36 -8.82
CA PHE A 20 2.80 -2.43 -7.93
C PHE A 20 2.01 -3.17 -6.87
N ILE A 21 1.85 -2.52 -5.72
CA ILE A 21 1.00 -3.04 -4.66
C ILE A 21 -0.46 -2.69 -4.96
N SER A 22 -1.32 -3.71 -4.97
CA SER A 22 -2.77 -3.58 -5.16
C SER A 22 -3.49 -3.88 -3.85
N ARG A 23 -4.80 -3.64 -3.77
CA ARG A 23 -5.59 -3.95 -2.57
C ARG A 23 -5.58 -5.45 -2.21
N GLN A 24 -5.34 -6.34 -3.18
CA GLN A 24 -5.24 -7.77 -2.94
C GLN A 24 -3.94 -8.19 -2.26
N ALA A 25 -2.92 -7.32 -2.26
CA ALA A 25 -1.66 -7.59 -1.59
C ALA A 25 -1.73 -7.49 -0.06
N PHE A 26 -2.87 -7.10 0.49
CA PHE A 26 -3.07 -6.94 1.93
C PHE A 26 -3.86 -8.13 2.47
N SER A 27 -3.36 -8.74 3.52
CA SER A 27 -4.05 -9.83 4.21
C SER A 27 -3.87 -9.70 5.71
N GLN A 28 -4.80 -10.27 6.48
CA GLN A 28 -4.66 -10.42 7.92
C GLN A 28 -4.28 -11.87 8.21
N ARG A 29 -3.21 -12.06 9.00
CA ARG A 29 -2.76 -13.37 9.49
C ARG A 29 -2.69 -13.35 11.01
N TRP A 30 -2.35 -14.49 11.60
CA TRP A 30 -2.11 -14.64 13.04
C TRP A 30 -0.66 -15.03 13.26
N ASP A 31 -0.01 -14.44 14.27
CA ASP A 31 1.31 -14.87 14.70
C ASP A 31 1.25 -16.13 15.58
N HIS A 32 2.41 -16.59 16.05
CA HIS A 32 2.52 -17.76 16.93
C HIS A 32 1.82 -17.58 18.29
N ASN A 33 1.53 -16.34 18.69
CA ASN A 33 0.80 -15.99 19.91
C ASN A 33 -0.69 -15.74 19.65
N SER A 34 -1.19 -16.09 18.45
CA SER A 34 -2.56 -15.82 18.02
C SER A 34 -2.94 -14.34 18.00
N LEU A 35 -1.95 -13.45 17.88
CA LEU A 35 -2.19 -12.02 17.69
C LEU A 35 -2.37 -11.70 16.21
N PRO A 36 -3.30 -10.80 15.84
CA PRO A 36 -3.48 -10.44 14.45
C PRO A 36 -2.29 -9.63 13.93
N VAL A 37 -1.88 -9.93 12.71
CA VAL A 37 -0.79 -9.25 12.00
C VAL A 37 -1.28 -8.85 10.61
N LEU A 38 -1.03 -7.60 10.23
CA LEU A 38 -1.29 -7.12 8.89
C LEU A 38 -0.10 -7.48 7.99
N VAL A 39 -0.36 -8.16 6.88
CA VAL A 39 0.66 -8.61 5.94
C VAL A 39 0.51 -7.87 4.62
N PHE A 40 1.62 -7.34 4.13
CA PHE A 40 1.76 -6.65 2.85
C PHE A 40 2.63 -7.51 1.94
N SER A 41 2.04 -8.11 0.92
CA SER A 41 2.79 -8.83 -0.12
C SER A 41 3.35 -7.83 -1.12
N LEU A 42 4.59 -7.41 -0.89
CA LEU A 42 5.26 -6.45 -1.74
C LEU A 42 5.58 -7.07 -3.11
N PRO A 43 5.38 -6.30 -4.20
CA PRO A 43 5.83 -6.67 -5.53
C PRO A 43 7.37 -6.68 -5.60
N VAL A 44 7.92 -6.96 -6.78
CA VAL A 44 9.36 -6.89 -7.01
C VAL A 44 9.92 -5.53 -6.61
N THR A 45 10.89 -5.53 -5.69
CA THR A 45 11.61 -4.33 -5.23
C THR A 45 13.08 -4.41 -5.64
N LYS A 46 13.82 -3.32 -5.41
CA LYS A 46 15.29 -3.33 -5.64
C LYS A 46 16.02 -4.30 -4.71
N SER A 47 15.49 -4.50 -3.50
CA SER A 47 16.05 -5.38 -2.47
C SER A 47 15.53 -6.82 -2.58
N SER A 48 14.32 -7.01 -3.11
CA SER A 48 13.73 -8.33 -3.32
C SER A 48 13.27 -8.50 -4.78
N PRO A 49 14.10 -9.15 -5.63
CA PRO A 49 13.77 -9.44 -7.03
C PRO A 49 12.53 -10.31 -7.23
N THR A 50 12.08 -11.02 -6.20
CA THR A 50 10.90 -11.90 -6.22
C THR A 50 9.71 -11.32 -5.47
N GLY A 51 9.85 -10.13 -4.86
CA GLY A 51 8.90 -9.60 -3.89
C GLY A 51 9.08 -10.20 -2.50
N GLU A 52 8.36 -9.68 -1.51
CA GLU A 52 8.51 -10.09 -0.11
C GLU A 52 7.23 -9.83 0.70
N ASP A 53 6.95 -10.65 1.71
CA ASP A 53 5.87 -10.38 2.67
C ASP A 53 6.42 -9.51 3.82
N VAL A 54 5.83 -8.32 4.02
CA VAL A 54 6.10 -7.47 5.18
C VAL A 54 5.01 -7.65 6.22
N TYR A 55 5.42 -7.91 7.46
CA TYR A 55 4.52 -8.14 8.59
C TYR A 55 4.50 -6.90 9.48
N CYS A 56 3.32 -6.35 9.71
CA CYS A 56 3.09 -5.24 10.62
C CYS A 56 2.23 -5.70 11.79
N SER A 57 2.79 -5.60 13.00
CA SER A 57 2.01 -5.75 14.21
C SER A 57 0.94 -4.66 14.29
N LEU A 58 -0.18 -5.00 14.91
CA LEU A 58 -1.19 -3.99 15.24
C LEU A 58 -0.60 -2.97 16.20
N GLN A 59 -0.85 -1.70 15.89
CA GLN A 59 -0.48 -0.57 16.75
C GLN A 59 -1.74 0.17 17.15
N SER A 60 -1.75 0.81 18.32
CA SER A 60 -2.86 1.66 18.75
C SER A 60 -2.59 3.12 18.41
N GLY A 61 -3.65 3.87 18.10
CA GLY A 61 -3.60 5.31 17.90
C GLY A 61 -3.42 5.77 16.46
N PRO A 62 -2.91 6.99 16.23
CA PRO A 62 -2.81 7.60 14.90
C PRO A 62 -1.95 6.82 13.90
N ALA A 63 -0.97 6.05 14.39
CA ALA A 63 -0.04 5.28 13.58
C ALA A 63 -0.53 3.85 13.27
N ASP A 64 -1.76 3.48 13.66
CA ASP A 64 -2.34 2.15 13.36
C ASP A 64 -2.40 1.94 11.83
N PRO A 65 -1.58 1.02 11.27
CA PRO A 65 -1.51 0.81 9.83
C PRO A 65 -2.80 0.20 9.28
N SER A 66 -3.49 -0.64 10.06
CA SER A 66 -4.76 -1.26 9.65
C SER A 66 -5.85 -0.21 9.54
N ARG A 67 -5.93 0.70 10.52
CA ARG A 67 -6.90 1.80 10.51
C ARG A 67 -6.61 2.79 9.38
N ALA A 68 -5.35 3.17 9.19
CA ALA A 68 -4.95 4.08 8.11
C ALA A 68 -5.27 3.49 6.73
N LEU A 69 -5.02 2.19 6.54
CA LEU A 69 -5.32 1.49 5.29
C LEU A 69 -6.83 1.37 5.03
N ALA A 70 -7.61 1.03 6.05
CA ALA A 70 -9.07 0.97 5.95
C ALA A 70 -9.66 2.33 5.56
N GLU A 71 -9.16 3.41 6.18
CA GLU A 71 -9.58 4.77 5.87
C GLU A 71 -9.17 5.19 4.44
N HIS A 72 -7.96 4.82 4.01
CA HIS A 72 -7.52 5.01 2.64
C HIS A 72 -8.48 4.34 1.64
N PHE A 73 -8.89 3.09 1.88
CA PHE A 73 -9.85 2.42 1.00
C PHE A 73 -11.26 3.02 1.05
N ARG A 74 -11.68 3.54 2.21
CA ARG A 74 -12.97 4.23 2.36
C ARG A 74 -13.01 5.50 1.52
N ILE A 75 -11.93 6.29 1.53
CA ILE A 75 -11.84 7.57 0.80
C ILE A 75 -11.50 7.36 -0.67
N LYS A 76 -10.55 6.46 -0.95
CA LYS A 76 -10.01 6.16 -2.29
C LYS A 76 -10.45 4.75 -2.68
N ASN A 77 -11.76 4.56 -2.91
CA ASN A 77 -12.32 3.27 -3.32
C ASN A 77 -11.80 2.88 -4.71
N THR A 78 -10.63 2.24 -4.71
CA THR A 78 -9.93 1.74 -5.89
C THR A 78 -10.34 0.30 -6.16
N LEU A 79 -10.43 -0.08 -7.43
CA LEU A 79 -10.67 -1.46 -7.83
C LEU A 79 -9.58 -2.38 -7.23
N PRO A 80 -9.88 -3.65 -6.92
CA PRO A 80 -8.94 -4.51 -6.20
C PRO A 80 -7.58 -4.73 -6.88
N HIS A 81 -7.54 -4.58 -8.21
CA HIS A 81 -6.42 -4.93 -9.09
C HIS A 81 -5.67 -3.71 -9.64
N ILE A 82 -5.94 -2.49 -9.14
CA ILE A 82 -5.21 -1.28 -9.53
C ILE A 82 -4.23 -0.83 -8.44
N PRO A 83 -3.19 -0.05 -8.77
CA PRO A 83 -2.24 0.45 -7.78
C PRO A 83 -2.93 1.20 -6.65
N ILE A 84 -2.62 0.89 -5.40
CA ILE A 84 -3.37 1.41 -4.24
C ILE A 84 -3.30 2.94 -4.08
N PHE A 85 -2.17 3.55 -4.44
CA PHE A 85 -1.96 5.00 -4.41
C PHE A 85 -2.29 5.67 -5.75
N SER A 86 -3.31 5.15 -6.45
CA SER A 86 -3.83 5.74 -7.68
C SER A 86 -5.27 6.20 -7.52
N TRP A 87 -5.72 7.07 -8.41
CA TRP A 87 -7.10 7.48 -8.53
C TRP A 87 -7.50 7.53 -10.00
N ARG A 88 -8.80 7.36 -10.26
CA ARG A 88 -9.35 7.34 -11.61
C ARG A 88 -9.72 8.75 -12.05
N HIS A 89 -9.05 9.24 -13.09
CA HIS A 89 -9.39 10.49 -13.77
C HIS A 89 -10.15 10.18 -15.08
N SER A 90 -10.79 11.19 -15.67
CA SER A 90 -11.56 11.05 -16.93
C SER A 90 -10.72 10.49 -18.09
N ASN A 91 -9.40 10.71 -18.06
CA ASN A 91 -8.45 10.23 -19.06
C ASN A 91 -7.54 9.08 -18.58
N GLY A 92 -7.95 8.35 -17.53
CA GLY A 92 -7.25 7.16 -17.03
C GLY A 92 -6.74 7.26 -15.59
N LEU A 93 -5.96 6.27 -15.18
CA LEU A 93 -5.37 6.17 -13.84
C LEU A 93 -4.25 7.20 -13.66
N ARG A 94 -4.27 7.91 -12.53
CA ARG A 94 -3.25 8.89 -12.12
C ARG A 94 -2.75 8.60 -10.71
N HIS A 95 -1.51 8.98 -10.44
CA HIS A 95 -0.96 8.88 -9.09
C HIS A 95 -1.72 9.82 -8.17
N SER A 96 -1.95 9.40 -6.92
CA SER A 96 -2.28 10.38 -5.89
C SER A 96 -1.10 11.33 -5.79
N ARG A 97 -1.29 12.60 -6.16
CA ARG A 97 -0.28 13.63 -5.91
C ARG A 97 -0.04 13.62 -4.40
N ALA A 98 1.17 13.30 -3.96
CA ALA A 98 1.57 13.55 -2.58
C ALA A 98 1.29 15.03 -2.30
N GLN A 99 0.35 15.31 -1.41
CA GLN A 99 0.19 16.67 -0.91
C GLN A 99 1.37 16.93 0.03
N HIS A 100 2.51 17.29 -0.54
CA HIS A 100 3.46 18.13 0.18
C HIS A 100 2.77 19.49 0.32
N SER A 101 1.93 19.63 1.35
CA SER A 101 1.68 20.95 1.89
C SER A 101 2.97 21.35 2.62
N PRO A 102 3.69 22.40 2.20
CA PRO A 102 4.72 22.96 3.04
C PRO A 102 4.05 23.42 4.32
N ILE A 103 4.55 22.94 5.46
CA ILE A 103 4.22 23.52 6.76
C ILE A 103 4.71 24.97 6.68
N ALA A 104 3.77 25.90 6.75
CA ALA A 104 4.04 27.34 6.85
C ALA A 104 4.60 27.67 8.24
#